data_AF-A0A2C5Y9F4-F1
#
_entry.id   AF-A0A2C5Y9F4-F1
#
_cell.length_a   1.000
_cell.length_b   1.000
_cell.length_c   1.000
_cell.angle_alpha   90.00
_cell.angle_beta   90.00
_cell.angle_gamma   90.00
#
_symmetry.space_group_name_H-M   'P 1'
#
loop_
_entity.id
_entity.type
_entity.pdbx_description
1 polymer ?
#
loop_
_entity_poly.entity_id
_entity_poly.type
_entity_poly.pdbx_seq_one_letter_code
_entity_poly.pdbx_strand_id
1 'polypeptide(L)'
;MCLTEQERHTLSPEEHVDKLCFVCNLEQFDVEWNSPSRDPSFEWWTDGCTFSPNSPLGFDYLESCRRHDFCYHTLHQQGRFYPEVKIATDEVFFDE
;
A
#
# COMPACT_ATOMS: atom_id res chain seq x y z
N MET A 1 6.90 -0.58 13.93
CA MET A 1 7.16 0.33 12.80
C MET A 1 7.78 -0.51 11.70
N CYS A 2 7.16 -0.55 10.52
CA CYS A 2 7.55 -1.44 9.41
C CYS A 2 8.82 -0.96 8.67
N LEU A 3 8.98 0.36 8.62
CA LEU A 3 10.11 1.04 8.01
C LEU A 3 10.78 1.92 9.06
N THR A 4 12.07 1.76 9.22
CA THR A 4 12.91 2.69 10.01
C THR A 4 13.35 3.87 9.13
N GLU A 5 13.80 4.96 9.76
CA GLU A 5 14.35 6.11 9.00
C GLU A 5 15.55 5.70 8.13
N GLN A 6 16.37 4.78 8.64
CA GLN A 6 17.49 4.20 7.90
C GLN A 6 17.01 3.48 6.65
N GLU A 7 16.00 2.61 6.79
CA GLU A 7 15.47 1.81 5.68
C GLU A 7 14.83 2.66 4.59
N ARG A 8 14.15 3.77 4.94
CA ARG A 8 13.59 4.71 3.96
C ARG A 8 14.63 5.32 3.01
N HIS A 9 15.92 5.27 3.37
CA HIS A 9 17.01 5.85 2.60
C HIS A 9 17.98 4.81 2.02
N THR A 10 17.93 3.56 2.50
CA THR A 10 18.87 2.50 2.09
C THR A 10 18.23 1.39 1.27
N LEU A 11 16.92 1.17 1.39
CA LEU A 11 16.20 0.20 0.57
C LEU A 11 16.15 0.65 -0.89
N SER A 12 16.12 -0.30 -1.82
CA SER A 12 15.76 0.03 -3.19
C SER A 12 14.29 0.48 -3.26
N PRO A 13 13.90 1.26 -4.29
CA PRO A 13 12.49 1.59 -4.53
C PRO A 13 11.56 0.37 -4.52
N GLU A 14 12.02 -0.74 -5.07
CA GLU A 14 11.30 -2.02 -5.12
C GLU A 14 11.11 -2.62 -3.74
N GLU A 15 12.16 -2.72 -2.93
CA GLU A 15 12.11 -3.29 -1.57
C GLU A 15 11.25 -2.44 -0.63
N HIS A 16 11.29 -1.11 -0.80
CA HIS A 16 10.49 -0.19 -0.02
C HIS A 16 8.99 -0.39 -0.32
N VAL A 17 8.61 -0.46 -1.60
CA VAL A 17 7.22 -0.72 -2.00
C VAL A 17 6.78 -2.12 -1.56
N ASP A 18 7.61 -3.14 -1.73
CA ASP A 18 7.28 -4.51 -1.32
C ASP A 18 7.01 -4.59 0.20
N LYS A 19 7.78 -3.85 1.02
CA LYS A 19 7.51 -3.74 2.45
C LYS A 19 6.17 -3.08 2.73
N LEU A 20 5.91 -1.92 2.14
CA LEU A 20 4.64 -1.18 2.32
C LEU A 20 3.43 -2.02 1.91
N CYS A 21 3.58 -2.83 0.86
CA CYS A 21 2.49 -3.62 0.30
C CYS A 21 2.27 -4.96 1.00
N PHE A 22 3.32 -5.65 1.42
CA PHE A 22 3.22 -7.08 1.79
C PHE A 22 3.78 -7.41 3.17
N VAL A 23 4.39 -6.45 3.87
CA VAL A 23 5.00 -6.67 5.20
C VAL A 23 4.38 -5.77 6.27
N CYS A 24 4.12 -4.50 5.95
CA CYS A 24 3.51 -3.57 6.90
C CYS A 24 2.03 -3.92 7.12
N ASN A 25 1.59 -3.91 8.38
CA ASN A 25 0.15 -3.89 8.70
C ASN A 25 -0.46 -2.51 8.43
N LEU A 26 -1.80 -2.38 8.47
CA LEU A 26 -2.48 -1.11 8.19
C LEU A 26 -2.02 0.06 9.06
N GLU A 27 -1.88 -0.12 10.37
CA GLU A 27 -1.43 0.95 11.28
C GLU A 27 -0.03 1.47 10.87
N GLN A 28 0.87 0.57 10.51
CA GLN A 28 2.21 0.94 10.07
C GLN A 28 2.22 1.59 8.69
N PHE A 29 1.37 1.12 7.78
CA PHE A 29 1.20 1.77 6.48
C PHE A 29 0.60 3.17 6.65
N ASP A 30 -0.40 3.37 7.50
CA ASP A 30 -1.03 4.67 7.71
C ASP A 30 -0.07 5.69 8.34
N VAL A 31 0.86 5.25 9.20
CA VAL A 31 1.97 6.10 9.67
C VAL A 31 2.81 6.62 8.50
N GLU A 32 3.15 5.77 7.54
CA GLU A 32 3.91 6.19 6.36
C GLU A 32 3.03 7.00 5.41
N TRP A 33 1.77 6.62 5.19
CA TRP A 33 0.79 7.39 4.41
C TRP A 33 0.66 8.84 4.87
N ASN A 34 0.69 9.09 6.18
CA ASN A 34 0.60 10.44 6.74
C ASN A 34 1.98 11.10 6.98
N SER A 35 3.08 10.41 6.65
CA SER A 35 4.44 10.92 6.84
C SER A 35 4.76 12.05 5.85
N PRO A 36 5.40 13.15 6.31
CA PRO A 36 5.94 14.18 5.42
C PRO A 36 7.18 13.69 4.66
N SER A 37 7.74 12.53 5.04
CA SER A 37 8.93 11.93 4.45
C SER A 37 8.63 10.78 3.50
N ARG A 38 7.38 10.66 3.03
CA ARG A 38 7.03 9.70 1.97
C ARG A 38 7.90 9.92 0.73
N ASP A 39 8.31 8.82 0.12
CA ASP A 39 9.05 8.89 -1.13
C ASP A 39 8.14 9.45 -2.24
N PRO A 40 8.43 10.66 -2.77
CA PRO A 40 7.57 11.30 -3.77
C PRO A 40 7.66 10.64 -5.16
N SER A 41 8.54 9.65 -5.35
CA SER A 41 8.64 8.90 -6.61
C SER A 41 7.56 7.82 -6.74
N PHE A 42 6.91 7.42 -5.64
CA PHE A 42 5.82 6.45 -5.64
C PHE A 42 4.47 7.12 -5.91
N GLU A 43 3.49 6.33 -6.35
CA GLU A 43 2.15 6.81 -6.65
C GLU A 43 1.25 6.71 -5.42
N TRP A 44 1.10 7.83 -4.72
CA TRP A 44 0.31 7.97 -3.49
C TRP A 44 -1.14 8.41 -3.73
N TRP A 45 -1.62 8.35 -4.96
CA TRP A 45 -3.02 8.63 -5.29
C TRP A 45 -3.96 7.50 -4.83
N THR A 46 -5.18 7.87 -4.44
CA THR A 46 -6.27 6.96 -4.05
C THR A 46 -7.61 7.60 -4.39
N ASP A 47 -8.60 6.80 -4.78
CA ASP A 47 -10.01 7.22 -4.81
C ASP A 47 -10.83 6.66 -3.62
N GLY A 48 -10.12 6.07 -2.65
CA GLY A 48 -10.71 5.40 -1.50
C GLY A 48 -11.39 4.09 -1.91
N CYS A 49 -12.52 3.78 -1.29
CA CYS A 49 -13.20 2.51 -1.50
C CYS A 49 -14.24 2.57 -2.64
N THR A 50 -14.04 3.41 -3.66
CA THR A 50 -15.09 3.70 -4.67
C THR A 50 -15.53 2.44 -5.43
N PHE A 51 -14.64 1.46 -5.60
CA PHE A 51 -14.92 0.18 -6.26
C PHE A 51 -14.95 -1.03 -5.32
N SER A 52 -14.82 -0.82 -4.00
CA SER A 52 -14.83 -1.92 -3.04
C SER A 52 -16.26 -2.50 -2.89
N PRO A 53 -16.42 -3.83 -2.85
CA PRO A 53 -17.74 -4.45 -2.69
C PRO A 53 -18.33 -4.13 -1.31
N ASN A 54 -19.26 -3.17 -1.27
CA ASN A 54 -20.21 -2.84 -0.19
C ASN A 54 -19.74 -3.09 1.25
N SER A 55 -19.42 -2.03 2.00
CA SER A 55 -19.27 -2.06 3.47
C SER A 55 -20.52 -2.62 4.16
N PRO A 56 -20.50 -3.84 4.72
CA PRO A 56 -21.53 -4.27 5.64
C PRO A 56 -21.12 -3.76 7.03
N LEU A 57 -21.87 -2.80 7.56
CA LEU A 57 -21.87 -2.44 8.99
C LEU A 57 -20.56 -1.81 9.53
N GLY A 58 -20.25 -0.57 9.11
CA GLY A 58 -19.51 0.38 9.96
C GLY A 58 -18.00 0.15 10.14
N PHE A 59 -17.38 -0.75 9.37
CA PHE A 59 -15.92 -0.84 9.29
C PHE A 59 -15.37 0.21 8.30
N ASP A 60 -14.40 1.01 8.78
CA ASP A 60 -13.69 2.00 7.98
C ASP A 60 -12.59 1.31 7.17
N TYR A 61 -12.93 0.87 5.96
CA TYR A 61 -11.97 0.23 5.04
C TYR A 61 -11.03 1.23 4.36
N LEU A 62 -11.09 2.52 4.72
CA LEU A 62 -10.32 3.56 4.02
C LEU A 62 -8.82 3.30 4.05
N GLU A 63 -8.28 2.80 5.17
CA GLU A 63 -6.85 2.46 5.28
C GLU A 63 -6.50 1.28 4.36
N SER A 64 -7.32 0.22 4.34
CA SER A 64 -7.13 -0.92 3.44
C SER A 64 -7.20 -0.51 1.97
N CYS A 65 -8.18 0.33 1.61
CA CYS A 65 -8.34 0.85 0.25
C CYS A 65 -7.15 1.73 -0.17
N ARG A 66 -6.66 2.60 0.72
CA ARG A 66 -5.45 3.41 0.46
C ARG A 66 -4.23 2.54 0.16
N ARG A 67 -4.00 1.50 0.96
CA ARG A 67 -2.87 0.59 0.74
C ARG A 67 -3.05 -0.20 -0.56
N HIS A 68 -4.25 -0.69 -0.83
CA HIS A 68 -4.56 -1.40 -2.08
C HIS A 68 -4.27 -0.53 -3.29
N ASP A 69 -4.83 0.69 -3.35
CA ASP A 69 -4.61 1.65 -4.44
C ASP A 69 -3.13 1.98 -4.62
N PHE A 70 -2.44 2.31 -3.52
CA PHE A 70 -1.01 2.60 -3.53
C PHE A 70 -0.20 1.46 -4.17
N CYS A 71 -0.46 0.22 -3.73
CA CYS A 71 0.23 -0.95 -4.25
C CYS A 71 -0.09 -1.19 -5.71
N TYR A 72 -1.37 -1.08 -6.08
CA TYR A 72 -1.83 -1.26 -7.45
C TYR A 72 -1.14 -0.29 -8.40
N HIS A 73 -1.14 1.00 -8.07
CA HIS A 73 -0.58 2.03 -8.93
C HIS A 73 0.95 2.01 -8.95
N THR A 74 1.59 1.92 -7.79
CA THR A 74 3.05 2.00 -7.70
C THR A 74 3.71 0.77 -8.31
N LEU A 75 3.18 -0.45 -8.09
CA LEU A 75 3.71 -1.66 -8.74
C LEU A 75 3.49 -1.62 -10.26
N HIS A 76 2.41 -0.99 -10.72
CA HIS A 76 2.16 -0.79 -12.15
C HIS A 76 3.13 0.23 -12.77
N GLN A 77 3.43 1.31 -12.05
CA GLN A 77 4.45 2.30 -12.43
C GLN A 77 5.85 1.66 -12.48
N GLN A 78 6.18 0.77 -11.55
CA GLN A 78 7.43 0.01 -11.53
C GLN A 78 7.50 -1.08 -12.62
N GLY A 79 6.42 -1.34 -13.37
CA GLY A 79 6.37 -2.42 -14.37
C GLY A 79 6.38 -3.82 -13.75
N ARG A 80 5.98 -3.95 -12.48
CA ARG A 80 5.98 -5.19 -11.67
C ARG A 80 4.56 -5.70 -11.40
N PHE A 81 3.56 -5.15 -12.09
CA PHE A 81 2.15 -5.53 -11.89
C PHE A 81 1.70 -6.66 -12.84
N TYR A 82 2.17 -7.87 -12.55
CA TYR A 82 1.78 -9.10 -13.26
C TYR A 82 0.70 -9.88 -12.49
N PRO A 83 0.02 -10.87 -13.10
CA PRO A 83 -1.17 -11.50 -12.52
C PRO A 83 -1.00 -12.03 -11.10
N GLU A 84 0.15 -12.62 -10.78
CA GLU A 84 0.46 -13.15 -9.46
C GLU A 84 0.58 -12.05 -8.40
N VAL A 85 1.19 -10.91 -8.75
CA VAL A 85 1.29 -9.74 -7.86
C VAL A 85 -0.07 -9.09 -7.67
N LYS A 86 -0.90 -9.00 -8.72
CA LYS A 86 -2.29 -8.55 -8.57
C LYS A 86 -3.04 -9.40 -7.55
N ILE A 87 -2.94 -10.72 -7.67
CA ILE A 87 -3.60 -11.65 -6.74
C ILE A 87 -3.09 -11.42 -5.31
N ALA A 88 -1.78 -11.32 -5.10
CA ALA A 88 -1.22 -11.06 -3.78
C ALA A 88 -1.70 -9.72 -3.19
N THR A 89 -1.76 -8.65 -3.99
CA THR A 89 -2.28 -7.34 -3.56
C THR A 89 -3.76 -7.40 -3.20
N ASP A 90 -4.56 -8.15 -3.95
CA ASP A 90 -5.98 -8.35 -3.64
C ASP A 90 -6.16 -9.20 -2.37
N GLU A 91 -5.37 -10.27 -2.19
CA GLU A 91 -5.42 -11.11 -0.98
C GLU A 91 -5.09 -10.32 0.29
N VAL A 92 -4.05 -9.48 0.23
CA VAL A 92 -3.67 -8.59 1.33
C VAL A 92 -4.77 -7.57 1.66
N PHE A 93 -5.62 -7.18 0.72
CA PHE A 93 -6.77 -6.33 1.02
C PHE A 93 -7.87 -7.08 1.80
N PHE A 94 -8.06 -8.38 1.55
CA PHE A 94 -9.10 -9.19 2.20
C PHE A 94 -8.68 -9.80 3.54
N ASP A 95 -7.38 -9.85 3.86
CA ASP A 95 -6.84 -10.44 5.09
C ASP A 95 -6.66 -9.45 6.25
N GLU A 96 -7.03 -8.17 6.06
CA GLU A 96 -6.97 -7.12 7.11
C GLU A 96 -8.27 -6.93 7.90
#